data_AF-A0AA47MUR5-F1
#
_entry.id   AF-A0AA47MUR5-F1
#
_cell.length_a   1.000
_cell.length_b   1.000
_cell.length_c   1.000
_cell.angle_alpha   90.00
_cell.angle_beta   90.00
_cell.angle_gamma   90.00
#
_symmetry.space_group_name_H-M   'P 1'
#
loop_
_entity.id
_entity.type
_entity.pdbx_description
1 polymer ?
#
loop_
_entity_poly.entity_id
_entity_poly.type
_entity_poly.pdbx_seq_one_letter_code
_entity_poly.pdbx_strand_id
1 'polypeptide(L)'
;MCTIASMPRLPEHCVEYGRMIQWLKEKPFGDNALDDDNPEHIQWVFEKAQQRAAQFNITGVTYRLTQGVVKRIIPAVASTNAVIAAACATEVFKIASSAYIPLNNYLVFNDVDGLYTYTFEAERKENCSACSQVPQDLQFPPSAKLQEVLEYLTENSSLQMKSPAITTTLEGKNKTLYLQSVKSIEERTRPNLCKTLKELGLSDGQELAVADVTTPQTVLFKLNFTP
;
A
#
# COMPACT_ATOMS: atom_id res chain seq x y z
N MET A 1 -11.39 -6.03 9.84
CA MET A 1 -12.02 -7.35 9.63
C MET A 1 -13.25 -7.61 10.51
N CYS A 2 -13.19 -7.41 11.83
CA CYS A 2 -14.30 -7.76 12.75
C CYS A 2 -15.65 -7.10 12.41
N THR A 3 -15.66 -5.80 12.05
CA THR A 3 -16.89 -5.09 11.65
C THR A 3 -17.53 -5.68 10.40
N ILE A 4 -16.72 -6.02 9.39
CA ILE A 4 -17.20 -6.59 8.13
C ILE A 4 -17.77 -7.99 8.38
N ALA A 5 -17.13 -8.80 9.21
CA ALA A 5 -17.53 -10.18 9.46
C ALA A 5 -18.77 -10.30 10.36
N SER A 6 -18.81 -9.54 11.47
CA SER A 6 -19.74 -9.80 12.57
C SER A 6 -20.73 -8.67 12.87
N MET A 7 -20.38 -7.41 12.58
CA MET A 7 -21.20 -6.24 12.97
C MET A 7 -21.27 -5.21 11.83
N PRO A 8 -21.87 -5.55 10.67
CA PRO A 8 -22.04 -4.59 9.59
C PRO A 8 -22.97 -3.44 10.03
N ARG A 9 -22.74 -2.25 9.48
CA ARG A 9 -23.46 -1.00 9.85
C ARG A 9 -23.79 -0.15 8.64
N LEU A 10 -22.95 -0.21 7.62
CA LEU A 10 -23.10 0.51 6.36
C LEU A 10 -23.29 -0.48 5.21
N PRO A 11 -23.96 -0.10 4.11
CA PRO A 11 -24.15 -0.99 2.96
C PRO A 11 -22.81 -1.45 2.34
N GLU A 12 -21.76 -0.63 2.43
CA GLU A 12 -20.40 -0.96 2.02
C GLU A 12 -19.84 -2.17 2.80
N HIS A 13 -20.19 -2.30 4.09
CA HIS A 13 -19.76 -3.47 4.88
C HIS A 13 -20.39 -4.76 4.36
N CYS A 14 -21.62 -4.69 3.84
CA CYS A 14 -22.31 -5.84 3.27
C CYS A 14 -21.69 -6.25 1.92
N VAL A 15 -21.38 -5.27 1.07
CA VAL A 15 -20.68 -5.50 -0.20
C VAL A 15 -19.29 -6.08 0.04
N GLU A 16 -18.53 -5.52 0.98
CA GLU A 16 -17.15 -5.96 1.24
C GLU A 16 -17.09 -7.36 1.86
N TYR A 17 -18.14 -7.76 2.61
CA TYR A 17 -18.30 -9.14 3.03
C TYR A 17 -18.57 -10.09 1.86
N GLY A 18 -19.49 -9.72 0.96
CA GLY A 18 -19.79 -10.46 -0.27
C GLY A 18 -18.52 -10.71 -1.09
N ARG A 19 -17.75 -9.64 -1.29
CA ARG A 19 -16.49 -9.62 -2.03
C ARG A 19 -15.37 -10.43 -1.38
N MET A 20 -15.05 -10.18 -0.11
CA MET A 20 -13.81 -10.73 0.50
C MET A 20 -14.01 -12.06 1.21
N ILE A 21 -15.21 -12.36 1.70
CA ILE A 21 -15.45 -13.52 2.56
C ILE A 21 -16.35 -14.54 1.85
N GLN A 22 -17.52 -14.10 1.38
CA GLN A 22 -18.50 -14.99 0.77
C GLN A 22 -18.03 -15.56 -0.57
N TRP A 23 -17.40 -14.73 -1.42
CA TRP A 23 -16.83 -15.17 -2.68
C TRP A 23 -15.85 -16.34 -2.50
N LEU A 24 -14.88 -16.18 -1.59
CA LEU A 24 -13.86 -17.21 -1.31
C LEU A 24 -14.44 -18.48 -0.70
N LYS A 25 -15.55 -18.36 0.04
CA LYS A 25 -16.22 -19.48 0.71
C LYS A 25 -17.10 -20.28 -0.23
N GLU A 26 -17.90 -19.61 -1.06
CA GLU A 26 -18.91 -20.26 -1.91
C GLU A 26 -18.39 -20.60 -3.31
N LYS A 27 -17.30 -19.95 -3.76
CA LYS A 27 -16.69 -20.15 -5.08
C LYS A 27 -17.74 -20.20 -6.21
N PRO A 28 -18.58 -19.15 -6.33
CA PRO A 28 -19.79 -19.17 -7.16
C PRO A 28 -19.53 -19.42 -8.65
N PHE A 29 -18.34 -19.08 -9.14
CA PHE A 29 -17.91 -19.29 -10.52
C PHE A 29 -16.66 -20.21 -10.59
N GLY A 30 -16.58 -21.19 -9.70
CA GLY A 30 -15.45 -22.11 -9.57
C GLY A 30 -14.26 -21.49 -8.83
N ASP A 31 -13.05 -21.99 -9.10
CA ASP A 31 -11.81 -21.48 -8.49
C ASP A 31 -11.34 -20.12 -9.06
N ASN A 32 -12.19 -19.47 -9.84
CA ASN A 32 -11.89 -18.16 -10.42
C ASN A 32 -11.90 -17.07 -9.34
N ALA A 33 -10.90 -16.19 -9.41
CA ALA A 33 -10.89 -14.96 -8.63
C ALA A 33 -12.07 -14.06 -9.06
N LEU A 34 -12.51 -13.20 -8.15
CA LEU A 34 -13.50 -12.18 -8.48
C LEU A 34 -12.92 -11.22 -9.53
N ASP A 35 -13.38 -11.37 -10.77
CA ASP A 35 -13.25 -10.37 -11.81
C ASP A 35 -14.24 -9.24 -11.54
N ASP A 36 -13.73 -8.03 -11.30
CA ASP A 36 -14.53 -6.85 -10.99
C ASP A 36 -15.11 -6.18 -12.24
N ASP A 37 -14.60 -6.48 -13.44
CA ASP A 37 -15.16 -6.02 -14.72
C ASP A 37 -16.26 -6.94 -15.27
N ASN A 38 -16.35 -8.18 -14.78
CA ASN A 38 -17.40 -9.11 -15.19
C ASN A 38 -18.78 -8.74 -14.58
N PRO A 39 -19.81 -8.42 -15.41
CA PRO A 39 -21.14 -8.09 -14.91
C PRO A 39 -21.81 -9.18 -14.08
N GLU A 40 -21.61 -10.46 -14.41
CA GLU A 40 -22.20 -11.60 -13.67
C GLU A 40 -21.62 -11.72 -12.27
N HIS A 41 -20.31 -11.48 -12.14
CA HIS A 41 -19.63 -11.48 -10.85
C HIS A 41 -20.12 -10.35 -9.94
N ILE A 42 -20.23 -9.14 -10.49
CA ILE A 42 -20.75 -7.98 -9.76
C ILE A 42 -22.21 -8.20 -9.37
N GLN A 43 -23.02 -8.76 -10.26
CA GLN A 43 -24.42 -9.10 -9.98
C GLN A 43 -24.52 -10.09 -8.82
N TRP A 44 -23.68 -11.12 -8.80
CA TRP A 44 -23.64 -12.08 -7.69
C TRP A 44 -23.27 -11.41 -6.35
N VAL A 45 -22.24 -10.56 -6.33
CA VAL A 45 -21.84 -9.82 -5.12
C VAL A 45 -22.96 -8.90 -4.66
N PHE A 46 -23.65 -8.23 -5.59
CA PHE A 46 -24.80 -7.37 -5.30
C PHE A 46 -25.93 -8.15 -4.62
N GLU A 47 -26.34 -9.30 -5.16
CA GLU A 47 -27.40 -10.13 -4.59
C GLU A 47 -27.04 -10.63 -3.17
N LYS A 48 -25.81 -11.09 -2.97
CA LYS A 48 -25.32 -11.54 -1.65
C LYS A 48 -25.25 -10.39 -0.65
N ALA A 49 -24.81 -9.22 -1.10
CA ALA A 49 -24.80 -8.01 -0.28
C ALA A 49 -26.22 -7.60 0.13
N GLN A 50 -27.22 -7.70 -0.76
CA GLN A 50 -28.62 -7.42 -0.44
C GLN A 50 -29.17 -8.41 0.60
N GLN A 51 -28.92 -9.70 0.44
CA GLN A 51 -29.33 -10.72 1.41
C GLN A 51 -28.74 -10.44 2.80
N ARG A 52 -27.44 -10.12 2.85
CA ARG A 52 -26.77 -9.76 4.10
C ARG A 52 -27.31 -8.45 4.68
N ALA A 53 -27.55 -7.44 3.86
CA ALA A 53 -28.10 -6.17 4.32
C ALA A 53 -29.49 -6.37 4.94
N ALA A 54 -30.35 -7.21 4.34
CA ALA A 54 -31.65 -7.56 4.90
C ALA A 54 -31.56 -8.23 6.27
N GLN A 55 -30.59 -9.13 6.49
CA GLN A 55 -30.37 -9.79 7.80
C GLN A 55 -30.06 -8.80 8.93
N PHE A 56 -29.40 -7.69 8.62
CA PHE A 56 -28.98 -6.66 9.58
C PHE A 56 -29.83 -5.38 9.51
N ASN A 57 -30.94 -5.41 8.76
CA ASN A 57 -31.81 -4.24 8.52
C ASN A 57 -31.05 -3.00 7.98
N ILE A 58 -30.06 -3.23 7.11
CA ILE A 58 -29.28 -2.17 6.46
C ILE A 58 -29.90 -1.87 5.09
N THR A 59 -30.12 -0.59 4.79
CA THR A 59 -30.62 -0.11 3.50
C THR A 59 -29.50 0.54 2.68
N GLY A 60 -29.76 0.84 1.41
CA GLY A 60 -28.81 1.57 0.54
C GLY A 60 -27.87 0.70 -0.29
N VAL A 61 -27.97 -0.63 -0.24
CA VAL A 61 -27.25 -1.50 -1.19
C VAL A 61 -27.86 -1.34 -2.57
N THR A 62 -27.09 -0.80 -3.50
CA THR A 62 -27.45 -0.62 -4.91
C THR A 62 -26.37 -1.20 -5.80
N TYR A 63 -26.72 -1.58 -7.05
CA TYR A 63 -25.74 -2.09 -8.01
C TYR A 63 -24.57 -1.11 -8.23
N ARG A 64 -24.88 0.20 -8.32
CA ARG A 64 -23.86 1.26 -8.44
C ARG A 64 -22.91 1.31 -7.25
N LEU A 65 -23.44 1.18 -6.02
CA LEU A 65 -22.60 1.11 -4.82
C LEU A 65 -21.73 -0.14 -4.84
N THR A 66 -22.29 -1.29 -5.24
CA THR A 66 -21.53 -2.54 -5.36
C THR A 66 -20.35 -2.38 -6.31
N GLN A 67 -20.57 -1.83 -7.50
CA GLN A 67 -19.49 -1.51 -8.43
C GLN A 67 -18.46 -0.55 -7.80
N GLY A 68 -18.94 0.51 -7.14
CA GLY A 68 -18.09 1.49 -6.46
C GLY A 68 -17.15 0.87 -5.43
N VAL A 69 -17.68 0.00 -4.57
CA VAL A 69 -16.94 -0.67 -3.50
C VAL A 69 -16.00 -1.75 -4.06
N VAL A 70 -16.48 -2.59 -4.99
CA VAL A 70 -15.69 -3.69 -5.54
C VAL A 70 -14.49 -3.18 -6.33
N LYS A 71 -14.72 -2.25 -7.27
CA LYS A 71 -13.68 -1.66 -8.13
C LYS A 71 -12.89 -0.52 -7.45
N ARG A 72 -13.32 -0.09 -6.26
CA ARG A 72 -12.78 1.12 -5.58
C ARG A 72 -12.82 2.35 -6.49
N ILE A 73 -13.96 2.58 -7.14
CA ILE A 73 -14.13 3.62 -8.16
C ILE A 73 -13.86 5.00 -7.55
N ILE A 74 -12.96 5.76 -8.17
CA ILE A 74 -12.77 7.19 -7.92
C ILE A 74 -13.62 7.96 -8.95
N PRO A 75 -14.61 8.76 -8.53
CA PRO A 75 -15.39 9.58 -9.46
C PRO A 75 -14.49 10.52 -10.27
N ALA A 76 -14.69 10.57 -11.59
CA ALA A 76 -13.86 11.35 -12.50
C ALA A 76 -14.69 12.07 -13.55
N VAL A 77 -14.27 13.28 -13.92
CA VAL A 77 -14.85 14.11 -14.98
C VAL A 77 -13.74 14.72 -15.84
N ALA A 78 -14.07 15.06 -17.09
CA ALA A 78 -13.09 15.57 -18.05
C ALA A 78 -12.47 16.93 -17.65
N SER A 79 -13.24 17.81 -17.02
CA SER A 79 -12.81 19.17 -16.64
C SER A 79 -11.62 19.16 -15.68
N THR A 80 -11.69 18.41 -14.58
CA THR A 80 -10.61 18.32 -13.59
C THR A 80 -9.34 17.76 -14.21
N ASN A 81 -9.46 16.73 -15.06
CA ASN A 81 -8.32 16.17 -15.78
C ASN A 81 -7.69 17.17 -16.75
N ALA A 82 -8.51 17.96 -17.46
CA ALA A 82 -8.03 18.99 -18.37
C ALA A 82 -7.24 20.09 -17.63
N VAL A 83 -7.74 20.55 -16.47
CA VAL A 83 -7.05 21.57 -15.66
C VAL A 83 -5.68 21.08 -15.18
N ILE A 84 -5.63 19.87 -14.60
CA ILE A 84 -4.36 19.30 -14.10
C ILE A 84 -3.40 19.01 -15.25
N ALA A 85 -3.88 18.43 -16.37
CA ALA A 85 -3.04 18.15 -17.53
C ALA A 85 -2.47 19.43 -18.16
N ALA A 86 -3.25 20.51 -18.22
CA ALA A 86 -2.78 21.81 -18.71
C ALA A 86 -1.66 22.39 -17.83
N ALA A 87 -1.80 22.31 -16.50
CA ALA A 87 -0.75 22.72 -15.57
C ALA A 87 0.53 21.89 -15.78
N CYS A 88 0.42 20.55 -15.81
CA CYS A 88 1.57 19.67 -16.05
C CYS A 88 2.27 19.94 -17.39
N ALA A 89 1.51 20.07 -18.49
CA ALA A 89 2.07 20.35 -19.81
C ALA A 89 2.77 21.71 -19.87
N THR A 90 2.24 22.71 -19.17
CA THR A 90 2.88 24.02 -19.03
C THR A 90 4.22 23.90 -18.32
N GLU A 91 4.31 23.15 -17.22
CA GLU A 91 5.57 22.94 -16.50
C GLU A 91 6.59 22.15 -17.32
N VAL A 92 6.15 21.14 -18.07
CA VAL A 92 7.00 20.41 -19.03
C VAL A 92 7.58 21.37 -20.07
N PHE A 93 6.76 22.27 -20.63
CA PHE A 93 7.23 23.27 -21.58
C PHE A 93 8.25 24.23 -20.96
N LYS A 94 8.00 24.73 -19.75
CA LYS A 94 8.95 25.61 -19.03
C LYS A 94 10.29 24.92 -18.80
N ILE A 95 10.29 23.67 -18.34
CA ILE A 95 11.51 22.89 -18.09
C ILE A 95 12.27 22.64 -19.41
N ALA A 96 11.58 22.24 -20.48
CA ALA A 96 12.22 21.89 -21.75
C ALA A 96 12.81 23.10 -22.50
N SER A 97 12.17 24.27 -22.38
CA SER A 97 12.56 25.48 -23.12
C SER A 97 13.36 26.48 -22.30
N SER A 98 13.37 26.34 -20.97
CA SER A 98 13.84 27.37 -20.04
C SER A 98 13.17 28.75 -20.24
N ALA A 99 11.96 28.79 -20.83
CA ALA A 99 11.27 30.04 -21.12
C ALA A 99 10.83 30.79 -19.85
N TYR A 100 10.53 30.07 -18.76
CA TYR A 100 10.14 30.61 -17.46
C TYR A 100 10.67 29.72 -16.33
N ILE A 101 10.66 30.26 -15.11
CA ILE A 101 10.95 29.49 -13.90
C ILE A 101 9.81 28.46 -13.69
N PRO A 102 10.14 27.16 -13.48
CA PRO A 102 9.15 26.14 -13.16
C PRO A 102 8.41 26.40 -11.84
N LEU A 103 7.22 25.82 -11.71
CA LEU A 103 6.45 25.76 -10.49
C LEU A 103 7.28 25.16 -9.35
N ASN A 104 7.20 25.80 -8.18
CA ASN A 104 7.89 25.33 -6.97
C ASN A 104 7.11 24.19 -6.29
N ASN A 105 7.18 23.03 -6.93
CA ASN A 105 6.80 21.67 -6.49
C ASN A 105 5.32 21.31 -6.25
N TYR A 106 4.43 22.17 -5.72
CA TYR A 106 3.06 21.73 -5.39
C TYR A 106 1.97 22.72 -5.77
N LEU A 107 0.88 22.19 -6.33
CA LEU A 107 -0.36 22.91 -6.63
C LEU A 107 -1.56 22.03 -6.25
N VAL A 108 -2.51 22.61 -5.54
CA VAL A 108 -3.83 22.04 -5.24
C VAL A 108 -4.88 22.76 -6.07
N PHE A 109 -5.84 22.02 -6.63
CA PHE A 109 -7.00 22.54 -7.33
C PHE A 109 -8.29 21.95 -6.72
N ASN A 110 -9.31 22.79 -6.52
CA ASN A 110 -10.63 22.38 -6.05
C ASN A 110 -11.70 23.26 -6.71
N ASP A 111 -12.76 22.64 -7.24
CA ASP A 111 -13.88 23.29 -7.91
C ASP A 111 -15.26 22.93 -7.32
N VAL A 112 -15.31 22.44 -6.07
CA VAL A 112 -16.58 22.13 -5.38
C VAL A 112 -17.36 23.39 -5.03
N ASP A 113 -16.67 24.45 -4.60
CA ASP A 113 -17.25 25.76 -4.30
C ASP A 113 -16.44 26.87 -5.00
N GLY A 114 -16.94 27.33 -6.14
CA GLY A 114 -16.22 28.23 -7.02
C GLY A 114 -14.98 27.57 -7.64
N LEU A 115 -13.92 28.35 -7.87
CA LEU A 115 -12.63 27.85 -8.35
C LEU A 115 -11.55 28.25 -7.35
N TYR A 116 -10.86 27.24 -6.81
CA TYR A 116 -9.80 27.43 -5.82
C TYR A 116 -8.52 26.74 -6.26
N THR A 117 -7.41 27.48 -6.16
CA THR A 117 -6.06 26.94 -6.33
C THR A 117 -5.16 27.43 -5.22
N TYR A 118 -4.29 26.54 -4.73
CA TYR A 118 -3.27 26.88 -3.75
C TYR A 118 -1.92 26.32 -4.17
N THR A 119 -0.89 27.16 -4.20
CA THR A 119 0.48 26.79 -4.56
C THR A 119 1.37 27.01 -3.35
N PHE A 120 2.21 26.04 -3.03
CA PHE A 120 3.17 26.14 -1.93
C PHE A 120 4.38 25.24 -2.22
N GLU A 121 5.49 25.54 -1.57
CA GLU A 121 6.69 24.71 -1.62
C GLU A 121 6.63 23.66 -0.50
N ALA A 122 6.39 22.40 -0.85
CA ALA A 122 6.51 21.28 0.06
C ALA A 122 7.98 21.09 0.46
N GLU A 123 8.25 21.05 1.76
CA GLU A 123 9.60 20.84 2.28
C GLU A 123 10.10 19.42 1.99
N ARG A 124 11.37 19.31 1.61
CA ARG A 124 12.03 18.01 1.46
C ARG A 124 12.31 17.43 2.84
N LYS A 125 11.74 16.27 3.14
CA LYS A 125 12.13 15.47 4.31
C LYS A 125 13.59 15.01 4.18
N GLU A 126 14.45 15.44 5.08
CA GLU A 126 15.88 15.10 5.08
C GLU A 126 16.15 13.60 5.23
N ASN A 127 15.26 12.91 5.95
CA ASN A 127 15.32 11.47 6.22
C ASN A 127 14.36 10.65 5.34
N CYS A 128 14.04 11.11 4.13
CA CYS A 128 13.11 10.40 3.23
C CYS A 128 13.67 9.07 2.71
N SER A 129 13.02 7.94 3.02
CA SER A 129 13.41 6.59 2.58
C SER A 129 13.64 6.40 1.07
N ALA A 130 13.07 7.28 0.23
CA ALA A 130 13.22 7.21 -1.22
C ALA A 130 14.31 8.14 -1.79
N CYS A 131 14.44 9.38 -1.29
CA CYS A 131 15.31 10.39 -1.89
C CYS A 131 16.43 10.90 -0.97
N SER A 132 16.47 10.48 0.30
CA SER A 132 17.65 10.68 1.15
C SER A 132 18.68 9.62 0.81
N GLN A 133 19.90 10.02 0.45
CA GLN A 133 21.02 9.09 0.27
C GLN A 133 21.62 8.60 1.61
N VAL A 134 20.92 8.83 2.71
CA VAL A 134 21.34 8.45 4.06
C VAL A 134 20.56 7.19 4.46
N PRO A 135 21.24 6.10 4.86
CA PRO A 135 20.57 4.93 5.41
C PRO A 135 19.69 5.33 6.60
N GLN A 136 18.47 4.80 6.66
CA GLN A 136 17.58 5.07 7.79
C GLN A 136 17.93 4.19 8.99
N ASP A 137 17.97 4.78 10.17
CA ASP A 137 18.26 4.03 11.40
C ASP A 137 17.06 3.17 11.82
N LEU A 138 17.31 1.89 12.09
CA LEU A 138 16.37 0.97 12.73
C LEU A 138 16.86 0.67 14.14
N GLN A 139 16.00 0.89 15.13
CA GLN A 139 16.31 0.67 16.53
C GLN A 139 15.54 -0.54 17.05
N PHE A 140 16.28 -1.61 17.38
CA PHE A 140 15.71 -2.83 17.93
C PHE A 140 16.65 -3.42 18.99
N PRO A 141 16.14 -4.08 20.04
CA PRO A 141 17.00 -4.85 20.91
C PRO A 141 17.54 -6.08 20.16
N PRO A 142 18.72 -6.60 20.53
CA PRO A 142 19.31 -7.77 19.87
C PRO A 142 18.47 -9.06 20.05
N SER A 143 17.57 -9.07 21.03
CA SER A 143 16.58 -10.13 21.28
C SER A 143 15.33 -10.02 20.42
N ALA A 144 15.12 -8.91 19.69
CA ALA A 144 13.97 -8.75 18.80
C ALA A 144 13.98 -9.83 17.72
N LYS A 145 12.80 -10.26 17.30
CA LYS A 145 12.65 -11.20 16.18
C LYS A 145 12.67 -10.48 14.85
N LEU A 146 13.08 -11.18 13.79
CA LEU A 146 12.98 -10.65 12.43
C LEU A 146 11.53 -10.30 12.05
N GLN A 147 10.55 -11.01 12.60
CA GLN A 147 9.13 -10.69 12.48
C GLN A 147 8.79 -9.26 12.92
N GLU A 148 9.38 -8.78 14.03
CA GLU A 148 9.12 -7.44 14.55
C GLU A 148 9.66 -6.35 13.61
N VAL A 149 10.81 -6.60 12.98
CA VAL A 149 11.38 -5.71 11.96
C VAL A 149 10.47 -5.66 10.73
N LEU A 150 9.95 -6.82 10.29
CA LEU A 150 9.03 -6.90 9.16
C LEU A 150 7.72 -6.13 9.43
N GLU A 151 7.17 -6.28 10.62
CA GLU A 151 5.97 -5.56 11.08
C GLU A 151 6.23 -4.05 11.10
N TYR A 152 7.36 -3.60 11.64
CA TYR A 152 7.74 -2.19 11.63
C TYR A 152 7.81 -1.61 10.21
N LEU A 153 8.46 -2.30 9.27
CA LEU A 153 8.56 -1.85 7.87
C LEU A 153 7.18 -1.74 7.20
N THR A 154 6.22 -2.57 7.61
CA THR A 154 4.87 -2.65 7.06
C THR A 154 3.92 -1.63 7.69
N GLU A 155 3.96 -1.47 9.02
CA GLU A 155 3.00 -0.68 9.79
C GLU A 155 3.43 0.78 10.02
N ASN A 156 4.74 1.07 9.94
CA ASN A 156 5.23 2.42 10.17
C ASN A 156 4.67 3.40 9.12
N SER A 157 4.06 4.49 9.57
CA SER A 157 3.39 5.48 8.73
C SER A 157 4.32 6.21 7.75
N SER A 158 5.63 6.22 7.99
CA SER A 158 6.62 6.79 7.08
C SER A 158 7.08 5.85 5.97
N LEU A 159 6.86 4.53 6.12
CA LEU A 159 7.33 3.49 5.20
C LEU A 159 6.18 2.81 4.46
N GLN A 160 5.20 2.28 5.20
CA GLN A 160 4.00 1.60 4.70
C GLN A 160 4.29 0.58 3.58
N MET A 161 5.37 -0.20 3.72
CA MET A 161 5.78 -1.19 2.73
C MET A 161 4.75 -2.32 2.65
N LYS A 162 4.53 -2.88 1.45
CA LYS A 162 3.45 -3.84 1.23
C LYS A 162 3.88 -5.29 1.48
N SER A 163 5.06 -5.66 1.03
CA SER A 163 5.64 -7.01 1.17
C SER A 163 7.18 -6.92 1.16
N PRO A 164 7.79 -6.32 2.20
CA PRO A 164 9.21 -6.02 2.21
C PRO A 164 10.07 -7.29 2.19
N ALA A 165 11.09 -7.26 1.35
CA ALA A 165 12.13 -8.26 1.22
C ALA A 165 13.40 -7.78 1.92
N ILE A 166 13.86 -8.51 2.93
CA ILE A 166 15.00 -8.10 3.76
C ILE A 166 16.21 -8.97 3.42
N THR A 167 17.29 -8.30 3.02
CA THR A 167 18.58 -8.92 2.72
C THR A 167 19.70 -8.20 3.45
N THR A 168 20.83 -8.88 3.66
CA THR A 168 22.00 -8.27 4.29
C THR A 168 23.28 -8.96 3.81
N THR A 169 24.43 -8.37 4.12
CA THR A 169 25.73 -9.00 3.88
C THR A 169 26.22 -9.66 5.17
N LEU A 170 26.44 -10.98 5.14
CA LEU A 170 27.11 -11.72 6.23
C LEU A 170 28.35 -12.41 5.68
N GLU A 171 29.47 -12.28 6.38
CA GLU A 171 30.75 -12.92 6.01
C GLU A 171 31.15 -12.70 4.54
N GLY A 172 30.89 -11.49 4.02
CA GLY A 172 31.20 -11.09 2.64
C GLY A 172 30.26 -11.67 1.56
N LYS A 173 29.15 -12.32 1.95
CA LYS A 173 28.13 -12.85 1.03
C LYS A 173 26.76 -12.23 1.32
N ASN A 174 26.02 -11.94 0.26
CA ASN A 174 24.62 -11.54 0.38
C ASN A 174 23.77 -12.72 0.86
N LYS A 175 23.03 -12.49 1.95
CA LYS A 175 22.12 -13.44 2.57
C LYS A 175 20.71 -12.86 2.59
N THR A 176 19.76 -13.62 2.06
CA THR A 176 18.33 -13.31 2.18
C THR A 176 17.83 -13.70 3.56
N LEU A 177 17.34 -12.73 4.33
CA LEU A 177 16.76 -12.97 5.65
C LEU A 177 15.31 -13.42 5.52
N TYR A 178 14.53 -12.69 4.70
CA TYR A 178 13.14 -13.01 4.37
C TYR A 178 12.73 -12.42 3.02
N LEU A 179 11.97 -13.19 2.23
CA LEU A 179 11.46 -12.78 0.92
C LEU A 179 10.12 -13.44 0.63
N GLN A 180 9.04 -12.64 0.48
CA GLN A 180 7.69 -13.16 0.26
C GLN A 180 7.33 -13.36 -1.23
N SER A 181 8.01 -12.68 -2.15
CA SER A 181 7.64 -12.64 -3.57
C SER A 181 7.80 -13.98 -4.30
N VAL A 182 8.73 -14.83 -3.86
CA VAL A 182 9.03 -16.12 -4.48
C VAL A 182 8.76 -17.25 -3.46
N LYS A 183 7.71 -18.05 -3.70
CA LYS A 183 7.26 -19.12 -2.77
C LYS A 183 8.38 -20.04 -2.29
N SER A 184 9.26 -20.49 -3.20
CA SER A 184 10.36 -21.40 -2.83
C SER A 184 11.41 -20.76 -1.91
N ILE A 185 11.60 -19.43 -1.98
CA ILE A 185 12.51 -18.70 -1.08
C ILE A 185 11.78 -18.33 0.21
N GLU A 186 10.50 -17.98 0.12
CA GLU A 186 9.63 -17.70 1.26
C GLU A 186 9.59 -18.89 2.22
N GLU A 187 9.31 -20.10 1.72
CA GLU A 187 9.28 -21.32 2.53
C GLU A 187 10.62 -21.60 3.23
N ARG A 188 11.73 -21.31 2.56
CA ARG A 188 13.10 -21.49 3.10
C ARG A 188 13.50 -20.42 4.11
N THR A 189 12.94 -19.22 4.00
CA THR A 189 13.31 -18.06 4.84
C THR A 189 12.30 -17.76 5.94
N ARG A 190 11.06 -18.27 5.84
CA ARG A 190 10.02 -18.19 6.87
C ARG A 190 10.50 -18.62 8.27
N PRO A 191 11.31 -19.69 8.44
CA PRO A 191 11.81 -20.05 9.77
C PRO A 191 12.67 -18.96 10.43
N ASN A 192 13.25 -18.03 9.65
CA ASN A 192 14.05 -16.93 10.19
C ASN A 192 13.18 -15.86 10.86
N LEU A 193 11.89 -15.77 10.55
CA LEU A 193 10.97 -14.80 11.19
C LEU A 193 10.87 -15.01 12.70
N CYS A 194 10.95 -16.26 13.14
CA CYS A 194 10.89 -16.63 14.55
C CYS A 194 12.24 -16.48 15.28
N LYS A 195 13.34 -16.29 14.55
CA LYS A 195 14.69 -16.16 15.12
C LYS A 195 14.96 -14.72 15.54
N THR A 196 15.81 -14.57 16.55
CA THR A 196 16.25 -13.25 17.00
C THR A 196 17.28 -12.64 16.06
N LEU A 197 17.43 -11.31 16.06
CA LEU A 197 18.44 -10.62 15.24
C LEU A 197 19.86 -11.15 15.55
N LYS A 198 20.13 -11.44 16.83
CA LYS A 198 21.39 -12.05 17.26
C LYS A 198 21.58 -13.49 16.75
N GLU A 199 20.54 -14.32 16.77
CA GLU A 199 20.58 -15.69 16.22
C GLU A 199 20.80 -15.72 14.70
N LEU A 200 20.35 -14.68 14.00
CA LEU A 200 20.54 -14.52 12.56
C LEU A 200 21.95 -14.07 12.19
N GLY A 201 22.77 -13.72 13.19
CA GLY A 201 24.14 -13.25 13.03
C GLY A 201 24.24 -11.76 12.69
N LEU A 202 23.21 -10.96 12.99
CA LEU A 202 23.24 -9.53 12.75
C LEU A 202 24.05 -8.81 13.84
N SER A 203 24.88 -7.86 13.42
CA SER A 203 25.68 -7.02 14.30
C SER A 203 25.12 -5.59 14.38
N ASP A 204 25.47 -4.90 15.45
CA ASP A 204 25.20 -3.47 15.59
C ASP A 204 25.87 -2.67 14.47
N GLY A 205 25.17 -1.66 13.94
CA GLY A 205 25.57 -0.83 12.81
C GLY A 205 25.49 -1.51 11.42
N GLN A 206 24.97 -2.74 11.33
CA GLN A 206 24.90 -3.48 10.07
C GLN A 206 23.83 -2.92 9.12
N GLU A 207 24.15 -2.89 7.83
CA GLU A 207 23.20 -2.46 6.81
C GLU A 207 22.25 -3.60 6.38
N LEU A 208 20.96 -3.27 6.35
CA LEU A 208 19.89 -4.09 5.80
C LEU A 208 19.43 -3.46 4.50
N ALA A 209 19.46 -4.25 3.43
CA ALA A 209 18.96 -3.88 2.12
C ALA A 209 17.52 -4.40 1.99
N VAL A 210 16.58 -3.46 1.94
CA VAL A 210 15.14 -3.75 1.87
C VAL A 210 14.60 -3.37 0.49
N ALA A 211 14.02 -4.34 -0.20
CA ALA A 211 13.30 -4.13 -1.46
C ALA A 211 11.81 -4.34 -1.23
N ASP A 212 10.95 -3.55 -1.87
CA ASP A 212 9.50 -3.70 -1.74
C ASP A 212 8.80 -3.30 -3.04
N VAL A 213 7.58 -3.78 -3.24
CA VAL A 213 6.77 -3.41 -4.42
C VAL A 213 6.33 -1.94 -4.41
N THR A 214 6.44 -1.24 -3.27
CA THR A 214 6.15 0.20 -3.17
C THR A 214 7.22 1.10 -3.79
N THR A 215 8.46 0.61 -3.98
CA THR A 215 9.56 1.40 -4.54
C THR A 215 10.44 0.57 -5.47
N PRO A 216 10.84 1.09 -6.65
CA PRO A 216 11.75 0.38 -7.55
C PRO A 216 13.19 0.31 -7.01
N GLN A 217 13.54 1.13 -6.02
CA GLN A 217 14.88 1.21 -5.45
C GLN A 217 14.97 0.44 -4.13
N THR A 218 16.10 -0.22 -3.91
CA THR A 218 16.43 -0.82 -2.61
C THR A 218 16.71 0.27 -1.59
N VAL A 219 15.97 0.27 -0.48
CA VAL A 219 16.17 1.18 0.64
C VAL A 219 17.17 0.55 1.59
N LEU A 220 18.17 1.34 2.01
CA LEU A 220 19.17 0.91 2.96
C LEU A 220 18.78 1.37 4.36
N PHE A 221 18.82 0.43 5.30
CA PHE A 221 18.60 0.68 6.72
C PHE A 221 19.84 0.32 7.51
N LYS A 222 20.18 1.11 8.52
CA LYS A 222 21.24 0.82 9.46
C LYS A 222 20.65 0.30 10.75
N LEU A 223 20.96 -0.95 11.10
CA LEU A 223 20.47 -1.56 12.33
C LEU A 223 21.31 -1.08 13.52
N ASN A 224 20.67 -0.41 14.47
CA ASN A 224 21.28 0.02 15.72
C ASN A 224 20.65 -0.77 16.88
N PHE A 225 21.47 -1.53 17.61
CA PHE A 225 21.00 -2.27 18.77
C PHE A 225 20.81 -1.36 19.96
N THR A 226 19.57 -1.26 20.42
CA THR A 226 19.27 -0.59 21.69
C THR A 226 19.58 -1.55 22.84
N PRO A 227 20.16 -1.06 23.95
CA PRO A 227 20.44 -1.87 25.14
C PRO A 227 19.18 -2.47 25.77
#